data_AF-A0A520X299-F1
#
_entry.id   AF-A0A520X299-F1
#
_cell.length_a   1.000
_cell.length_b   1.000
_cell.length_c   1.000
_cell.angle_alpha   90.00
_cell.angle_beta   90.00
_cell.angle_gamma   90.00
#
_symmetry.space_group_name_H-M   'P 1'
#
loop_
_entity.id
_entity.type
_entity.pdbx_description
1 polymer ?
#
loop_
_entity_poly.entity_id
_entity_poly.type
_entity_poly.pdbx_seq_one_letter_code
_entity_poly.pdbx_strand_id
1 'polypeptide(L)'
;MRTHVFRGVLLGFLLLGFSVPGIALAEDNEKGCSNLGTWFGVFAPGDTRLTGYSVTVTGNSEKMGTNNFEFPTFDPSFPDIPELQGVEPFASAVSIGGLRGNWKRVGKSRFAYTFMGLAFDEFENPVYIAKVSGETEVFDNCRYQRVTAVMKVFRPWVSPFHGEPEFIIPMGEFYGYRANVDLPY
;
A
#
# COMPACT_ATOMS: atom_id res chain seq x y z
N MET A 1 -25.37 -45.36 4.02
CA MET A 1 -24.43 -44.87 2.96
C MET A 1 -24.87 -43.57 2.27
N ARG A 2 -26.18 -43.30 2.08
CA ARG A 2 -26.69 -42.11 1.35
C ARG A 2 -26.58 -40.77 2.10
N THR A 3 -26.47 -40.77 3.43
CA THR A 3 -26.43 -39.56 4.28
C THR A 3 -25.05 -38.92 4.41
N HIS A 4 -23.96 -39.67 4.20
CA HIS A 4 -22.59 -39.14 4.27
C HIS A 4 -22.20 -38.37 3.00
N VAL A 5 -22.77 -38.73 1.85
CA VAL A 5 -22.52 -38.05 0.56
C VAL A 5 -23.09 -36.63 0.56
N PHE A 6 -24.29 -36.43 1.13
CA PHE A 6 -24.90 -35.10 1.22
C PHE A 6 -24.13 -34.13 2.13
N ARG A 7 -23.52 -34.61 3.22
CA ARG A 7 -22.70 -33.77 4.11
C ARG A 7 -21.37 -33.35 3.47
N GLY A 8 -20.74 -34.20 2.67
CA GLY A 8 -19.51 -33.87 1.96
C GLY A 8 -19.71 -32.79 0.89
N VAL A 9 -20.81 -32.86 0.14
CA VAL A 9 -21.14 -31.86 -0.90
C VAL A 9 -21.46 -30.50 -0.28
N LEU A 10 -22.18 -30.45 0.84
CA LEU A 10 -22.49 -29.19 1.52
C LEU A 10 -21.23 -28.52 2.10
N LEU A 11 -20.29 -29.31 2.64
CA LEU A 11 -19.01 -28.78 3.15
C LEU A 11 -18.14 -28.24 2.01
N GLY A 12 -18.15 -28.91 0.85
CA GLY A 12 -17.45 -28.46 -0.36
C GLY A 12 -17.99 -27.13 -0.89
N PHE A 13 -19.31 -26.95 -0.92
CA PHE A 13 -19.95 -25.67 -1.31
C PHE A 13 -19.67 -24.55 -0.31
N LEU A 14 -19.65 -24.84 1.00
CA LEU A 14 -19.30 -23.86 2.04
C LEU A 14 -17.83 -23.43 1.92
N LEU A 15 -16.90 -24.35 1.67
CA LEU A 15 -15.48 -24.04 1.47
C LEU A 15 -15.24 -23.22 0.19
N LEU A 16 -15.97 -23.50 -0.89
CA LEU A 16 -15.95 -22.68 -2.11
C LEU A 16 -16.51 -21.26 -1.88
N GLY A 17 -17.49 -21.11 -0.99
CA GLY A 17 -18.03 -19.79 -0.60
C GLY A 17 -17.07 -18.95 0.24
N PHE A 18 -16.15 -19.58 0.99
CA PHE A 18 -15.10 -18.89 1.76
C PHE A 18 -13.79 -18.71 0.98
N SER A 19 -13.63 -19.38 -0.16
CA SER A 19 -12.45 -19.27 -1.02
C SER A 19 -12.64 -18.32 -2.20
N VAL A 20 -13.63 -17.42 -2.17
CA VAL A 20 -13.69 -16.31 -3.12
C VAL A 20 -12.86 -15.17 -2.51
N PRO A 21 -11.55 -15.03 -2.83
CA PRO A 21 -10.86 -13.78 -2.57
C PRO A 21 -11.69 -12.70 -3.27
N GLY A 22 -12.06 -11.66 -2.52
CA GLY A 22 -12.95 -10.60 -2.98
C GLY A 22 -12.61 -10.21 -4.41
N ILE A 23 -13.46 -10.66 -5.34
CA ILE A 23 -13.32 -10.34 -6.76
C ILE A 23 -13.39 -8.82 -6.78
N ALA A 24 -12.26 -8.20 -7.15
CA ALA A 24 -12.23 -6.81 -7.54
C ALA A 24 -13.15 -6.71 -8.77
N LEU A 25 -14.43 -6.45 -8.53
CA LEU A 25 -15.39 -6.13 -9.58
C LEU A 25 -15.02 -4.73 -10.07
N ALA A 26 -14.08 -4.69 -11.00
CA ALA A 26 -13.84 -3.56 -11.86
C ALA A 26 -14.85 -3.62 -13.01
N GLU A 27 -16.13 -3.35 -12.72
CA GLU A 27 -17.12 -2.83 -13.67
C GLU A 27 -18.48 -2.74 -12.97
N ASP A 28 -18.79 -1.54 -12.45
CA ASP A 28 -20.19 -1.11 -12.42
C ASP A 28 -20.21 0.42 -12.32
N ASN A 29 -20.74 1.06 -13.38
CA ASN A 29 -20.67 2.51 -13.63
C ASN A 29 -21.34 3.36 -12.53
N GLU A 30 -22.09 2.75 -11.61
CA GLU A 30 -22.75 3.41 -10.50
C GLU A 30 -21.91 3.47 -9.21
N LYS A 31 -21.07 2.47 -8.92
CA LYS A 31 -20.40 2.33 -7.60
C LYS A 31 -18.98 2.94 -7.53
N GLY A 32 -18.39 3.29 -8.67
CA GLY A 32 -17.03 3.83 -8.74
C GLY A 32 -15.95 2.75 -8.64
N CYS A 33 -14.68 3.15 -8.71
CA CYS A 33 -13.58 2.19 -8.67
C CYS A 33 -13.32 1.68 -7.25
N SER A 34 -12.92 0.41 -7.11
CA SER A 34 -12.38 -0.16 -5.86
C SER A 34 -10.87 0.04 -5.76
N ASN A 35 -10.33 0.26 -4.56
CA ASN A 35 -8.89 0.29 -4.31
C ASN A 35 -8.30 -1.09 -3.96
N LEU A 36 -9.15 -2.09 -3.74
CA LEU A 36 -8.74 -3.42 -3.31
C LEU A 36 -7.87 -4.12 -4.38
N GLY A 37 -6.94 -4.96 -3.92
CA GLY A 37 -6.01 -5.72 -4.76
C GLY A 37 -4.57 -5.24 -4.67
N THR A 38 -3.73 -5.76 -5.55
CA THR A 38 -2.31 -5.40 -5.61
C THR A 38 -2.05 -4.41 -6.73
N TRP A 39 -1.32 -3.36 -6.40
CA TRP A 39 -0.90 -2.31 -7.31
C TRP A 39 0.60 -2.29 -7.43
N PHE A 40 1.09 -2.15 -8.66
CA PHE A 40 2.51 -2.08 -8.99
C PHE A 40 2.86 -0.68 -9.45
N GLY A 41 3.92 -0.11 -8.91
CA GLY A 41 4.42 1.20 -9.31
C GLY A 41 4.88 1.20 -10.76
N VAL A 42 4.44 2.21 -11.52
CA VAL A 42 4.80 2.41 -12.94
C VAL A 42 5.21 3.86 -13.19
N PHE A 43 5.96 4.10 -14.27
CA PHE A 43 6.47 5.45 -14.56
C PHE A 43 5.37 6.45 -14.88
N ALA A 44 4.39 6.04 -15.70
CA ALA A 44 3.27 6.88 -16.09
C ALA A 44 2.11 6.04 -16.62
N PRO A 45 0.90 6.60 -16.73
CA PRO A 45 -0.18 5.97 -17.48
C PRO A 45 0.25 5.75 -18.94
N GLY A 46 0.18 4.51 -19.43
CA GLY A 46 0.67 4.13 -20.76
C GLY A 46 2.14 3.74 -20.82
N ASP A 47 2.94 3.94 -19.76
CA ASP A 47 4.29 3.38 -19.60
C ASP A 47 4.33 2.49 -18.36
N THR A 48 4.01 1.21 -18.55
CA THR A 48 3.87 0.23 -17.47
C THR A 48 5.21 -0.41 -17.05
N ARG A 49 6.35 0.20 -17.39
CA ARG A 49 7.64 -0.21 -16.82
C ARG A 49 7.63 0.04 -15.32
N LEU A 50 8.13 -0.93 -14.55
CA LEU A 50 8.04 -0.91 -13.09
C LEU A 50 9.00 0.13 -12.49
N THR A 51 8.50 0.95 -11.57
CA THR A 51 9.32 1.82 -10.70
C THR A 51 9.83 1.09 -9.45
N GLY A 52 9.34 -0.14 -9.27
CA GLY A 52 9.82 -1.12 -8.31
C GLY A 52 9.11 -1.15 -6.96
N TYR A 53 8.08 -0.33 -6.74
CA TYR A 53 7.20 -0.50 -5.57
C TYR A 53 5.99 -1.38 -5.86
N SER A 54 5.49 -2.08 -4.83
CA SER A 54 4.17 -2.72 -4.85
C SER A 54 3.40 -2.48 -3.55
N VAL A 55 2.08 -2.42 -3.67
CA VAL A 55 1.16 -2.23 -2.54
C VAL A 55 0.02 -3.21 -2.65
N THR A 56 -0.19 -3.99 -1.60
CA THR A 56 -1.37 -4.83 -1.45
C THR A 56 -2.38 -4.13 -0.55
N VAL A 57 -3.56 -3.85 -1.11
CA VAL A 57 -4.67 -3.16 -0.44
C VAL A 57 -5.75 -4.19 -0.11
N THR A 58 -6.01 -4.36 1.18
CA THR A 58 -6.99 -5.32 1.70
C THR A 58 -8.07 -4.60 2.51
N GLY A 59 -9.24 -5.20 2.63
CA GLY A 59 -10.33 -4.68 3.42
C GLY A 59 -11.58 -5.55 3.29
N ASN A 60 -12.37 -5.62 4.37
CA ASN A 60 -13.65 -6.33 4.36
C ASN A 60 -14.75 -5.56 3.61
N SER A 61 -14.46 -4.33 3.18
CA SER A 61 -15.36 -3.50 2.38
C SER A 61 -14.55 -2.58 1.47
N GLU A 62 -15.21 -1.99 0.48
CA GLU A 62 -14.60 -0.96 -0.36
C GLU A 62 -14.51 0.43 0.31
N LYS A 63 -14.90 0.55 1.59
CA LYS A 63 -14.93 1.84 2.29
C LYS A 63 -13.68 2.10 3.12
N MET A 64 -13.04 1.05 3.62
CA MET A 64 -11.86 1.15 4.47
C MET A 64 -11.16 -0.21 4.58
N GLY A 65 -9.89 -0.18 4.96
CA GLY A 65 -9.13 -1.38 5.24
C GLY A 65 -7.67 -1.05 5.53
N THR A 66 -6.80 -2.02 5.25
CA THR A 66 -5.36 -1.94 5.47
C THR A 66 -4.60 -1.99 4.16
N ASN A 67 -3.41 -1.40 4.15
CA ASN A 67 -2.48 -1.48 3.03
C ASN A 67 -1.11 -1.96 3.53
N ASN A 68 -0.46 -2.77 2.71
CA ASN A 68 0.87 -3.32 2.95
C ASN A 68 1.75 -2.90 1.78
N PHE A 69 2.79 -2.12 2.05
CA PHE A 69 3.75 -1.67 1.06
C PHE A 69 4.96 -2.62 1.13
N GLU A 70 5.10 -3.44 0.09
CA GLU A 70 5.89 -4.68 0.15
C GLU A 70 7.33 -4.50 -0.35
N PHE A 71 7.55 -3.60 -1.32
CA PHE A 71 8.86 -3.36 -1.90
C PHE A 71 9.17 -1.86 -1.94
N PRO A 72 9.60 -1.27 -0.82
CA PRO A 72 10.15 0.09 -0.86
C PRO A 72 11.42 0.12 -1.70
N THR A 73 11.45 0.95 -2.74
CA THR A 73 12.63 1.18 -3.59
C THR A 73 13.45 2.39 -3.15
N PHE A 74 13.06 3.06 -2.07
CA PHE A 74 13.79 4.23 -1.59
C PHE A 74 14.92 3.83 -0.65
N ASP A 75 16.05 4.51 -0.79
CA ASP A 75 17.20 4.36 0.10
C ASP A 75 16.85 4.96 1.48
N PRO A 76 16.91 4.16 2.57
CA PRO A 76 16.55 4.64 3.91
C PRO A 76 17.47 5.72 4.46
N SER A 77 18.68 5.88 3.93
CA SER A 77 19.67 6.86 4.38
C SER A 77 19.46 8.27 3.79
N PHE A 78 18.48 8.43 2.90
CA PHE A 78 18.12 9.69 2.24
C PHE A 78 19.29 10.41 1.54
N PRO A 79 20.11 9.72 0.73
CA PRO A 79 21.29 10.35 0.12
C PRO A 79 20.93 11.45 -0.88
N ASP A 80 19.73 11.37 -1.48
CA ASP A 80 19.21 12.29 -2.49
C ASP A 80 18.38 13.44 -1.91
N ILE A 81 18.21 13.51 -0.59
CA ILE A 81 17.49 14.61 0.08
C ILE A 81 18.54 15.54 0.70
N PRO A 82 18.78 16.73 0.12
CA PRO A 82 19.88 17.62 0.54
C PRO A 82 19.84 17.96 2.03
N GLU A 83 18.65 18.11 2.62
CA GLU A 83 18.47 18.44 4.04
C GLU A 83 18.80 17.28 4.99
N LEU A 84 18.87 16.05 4.49
CA LEU A 84 19.09 14.84 5.27
C LEU A 84 20.40 14.14 4.95
N GLN A 85 21.08 14.56 3.88
CA GLN A 85 22.30 13.94 3.42
C GLN A 85 23.39 13.99 4.51
N GLY A 86 23.80 12.81 5.00
CA GLY A 86 24.83 12.68 6.03
C GLY A 86 24.40 13.11 7.43
N VAL A 87 23.10 13.31 7.68
CA VAL A 87 22.58 13.74 8.99
C VAL A 87 22.30 12.51 9.87
N GLU A 88 22.95 12.42 11.03
CA GLU A 88 22.73 11.35 12.00
C GLU A 88 21.41 11.56 12.82
N PRO A 89 20.70 10.47 13.16
CA PRO A 89 21.04 9.09 12.88
C PRO A 89 20.54 8.63 11.49
N PHE A 90 19.84 9.47 10.72
CA PHE A 90 19.18 9.07 9.47
C PHE A 90 20.15 8.45 8.45
N ALA A 91 21.36 9.00 8.34
CA ALA A 91 22.41 8.48 7.47
C ALA A 91 22.89 7.06 7.83
N SER A 92 22.69 6.61 9.08
CA SER A 92 23.04 5.25 9.51
C SER A 92 21.97 4.20 9.17
N ALA A 93 20.82 4.60 8.63
CA ALA A 93 19.75 3.67 8.29
C ALA A 93 20.13 2.83 7.06
N VAL A 94 20.10 1.51 7.22
CA VAL A 94 20.43 0.54 6.16
C VAL A 94 19.22 -0.28 5.71
N SER A 95 18.15 -0.30 6.50
CA SER A 95 16.93 -1.05 6.18
C SER A 95 15.67 -0.39 6.71
N ILE A 96 14.52 -0.81 6.18
CA ILE A 96 13.19 -0.38 6.61
C ILE A 96 12.34 -1.61 6.87
N GLY A 97 11.70 -1.66 8.03
CA GLY A 97 10.71 -2.66 8.35
C GLY A 97 9.46 -2.55 7.46
N GLY A 98 8.60 -3.57 7.51
CA GLY A 98 7.38 -3.60 6.71
C GLY A 98 6.51 -2.37 6.91
N LEU A 99 6.20 -1.67 5.81
CA LEU A 99 5.40 -0.46 5.79
C LEU A 99 3.91 -0.84 5.74
N ARG A 100 3.21 -0.65 6.86
CA ARG A 100 1.79 -1.01 7.00
C ARG A 100 0.95 0.19 7.36
N GLY A 101 -0.31 0.15 6.96
CA GLY A 101 -1.18 1.29 7.10
C GLY A 101 -2.66 0.99 7.05
N ASN A 102 -3.42 2.08 7.08
CA ASN A 102 -4.85 2.08 6.87
C ASN A 102 -5.21 2.97 5.69
N TRP A 103 -6.32 2.65 5.04
CA TRP A 103 -6.92 3.48 4.00
C TRP A 103 -8.42 3.63 4.21
N LYS A 104 -8.98 4.71 3.65
CA LYS A 104 -10.41 5.02 3.67
C LYS A 104 -10.84 5.66 2.36
N ARG A 105 -11.98 5.24 1.82
CA ARG A 105 -12.61 5.90 0.67
C ARG A 105 -13.14 7.28 1.08
N VAL A 106 -12.74 8.29 0.31
CA VAL A 106 -13.15 9.70 0.50
C VAL A 106 -13.93 10.26 -0.70
N GLY A 107 -13.99 9.52 -1.81
CA GLY A 107 -14.81 9.85 -2.98
C GLY A 107 -15.10 8.63 -3.86
N LYS A 108 -15.80 8.84 -4.99
CA LYS A 108 -16.21 7.75 -5.90
C LYS A 108 -15.01 6.90 -6.38
N SER A 109 -13.87 7.53 -6.62
CA SER A 109 -12.62 6.85 -6.96
C SER A 109 -11.41 7.39 -6.20
N ARG A 110 -11.64 8.03 -5.04
CA ARG A 110 -10.59 8.66 -4.22
C ARG A 110 -10.49 8.00 -2.85
N PHE A 111 -9.25 7.79 -2.39
CA PHE A 111 -8.93 7.09 -1.16
C PHE A 111 -7.82 7.82 -0.41
N ALA A 112 -8.04 8.13 0.86
CA ALA A 112 -6.99 8.63 1.73
C ALA A 112 -6.30 7.45 2.41
N TYR A 113 -4.99 7.53 2.63
CA TYR A 113 -4.22 6.47 3.28
C TYR A 113 -3.16 7.02 4.23
N THR A 114 -2.67 6.15 5.10
CA THR A 114 -1.48 6.39 5.91
C THR A 114 -0.73 5.09 6.15
N PHE A 115 0.56 5.07 5.85
CA PHE A 115 1.52 4.02 6.20
C PHE A 115 2.42 4.47 7.34
N MET A 116 2.98 3.51 8.05
CA MET A 116 4.07 3.72 9.01
C MET A 116 5.12 2.63 8.85
N GLY A 117 6.38 3.03 8.97
CA GLY A 117 7.54 2.14 8.95
C GLY A 117 8.61 2.62 9.92
N LEU A 118 9.51 1.71 10.26
CA LEU A 118 10.68 1.96 11.10
C LEU A 118 11.91 1.71 10.25
N ALA A 119 12.88 2.61 10.32
CA ALA A 119 14.18 2.39 9.73
C ALA A 119 15.18 1.92 10.78
N PHE A 120 16.13 1.09 10.39
CA PHE A 120 17.09 0.44 11.27
C PHE A 120 18.52 0.61 10.78
N ASP A 121 19.47 0.66 11.71
CA ASP A 121 20.91 0.65 11.43
C ASP A 121 21.42 -0.78 11.17
N GLU A 122 22.73 -0.92 10.93
CA GLU A 122 23.39 -2.22 10.71
C GLU A 122 23.33 -3.19 11.90
N PHE A 123 22.99 -2.68 13.10
CA PHE A 123 22.84 -3.44 14.33
C PHE A 123 21.37 -3.67 14.70
N GLU A 124 20.44 -3.39 13.78
CA GLU A 124 19.00 -3.50 13.96
C GLU A 124 18.41 -2.55 15.04
N ASN A 125 19.12 -1.48 15.40
CA ASN A 125 18.55 -0.45 16.27
C ASN A 125 17.65 0.50 15.47
N PRO A 126 16.50 0.94 16.03
CA PRO A 126 15.63 1.88 15.34
C PRO A 126 16.29 3.25 15.22
N VAL A 127 16.33 3.77 14.00
CA VAL A 127 16.98 5.04 13.63
C VAL A 127 15.96 6.16 13.50
N TYR A 128 14.83 5.90 12.84
CA TYR A 128 13.72 6.83 12.72
C TYR A 128 12.41 6.11 12.43
N ILE A 129 11.31 6.85 12.58
CA ILE A 129 9.96 6.44 12.20
C ILE A 129 9.54 7.26 10.98
N ALA A 130 9.12 6.59 9.90
CA ALA A 130 8.52 7.24 8.75
C ALA A 130 7.00 7.04 8.77
N LYS A 131 6.25 8.14 8.69
CA LYS A 131 4.79 8.12 8.49
C LYS A 131 4.48 8.75 7.15
N VAL A 132 3.92 7.97 6.24
CA VAL A 132 3.59 8.42 4.89
C VAL A 132 2.08 8.54 4.78
N SER A 133 1.58 9.74 4.50
CA SER A 133 0.15 9.98 4.30
C SER A 133 -0.11 10.57 2.93
N GLY A 134 -1.29 10.28 2.37
CA GLY A 134 -1.56 10.67 1.01
C GLY A 134 -2.98 10.34 0.55
N GLU A 135 -3.18 10.56 -0.74
CA GLU A 135 -4.38 10.19 -1.45
C GLU A 135 -4.05 9.39 -2.70
N THR A 136 -4.97 8.51 -3.06
CA THR A 136 -4.98 7.73 -4.29
C THR A 136 -6.25 8.04 -5.06
N GLU A 137 -6.11 8.30 -6.35
CA GLU A 137 -7.22 8.36 -7.30
C GLU A 137 -7.12 7.22 -8.31
N VAL A 138 -8.19 6.46 -8.47
CA VAL A 138 -8.26 5.33 -9.40
C VAL A 138 -9.04 5.73 -10.66
N PHE A 139 -8.46 5.49 -11.83
CA PHE A 139 -9.02 5.97 -13.11
C PHE A 139 -8.78 4.98 -14.26
N ASP A 140 -9.25 5.35 -15.46
CA ASP A 140 -9.14 4.56 -16.69
C ASP A 140 -9.60 3.11 -16.51
N ASN A 141 -10.91 2.94 -16.31
CA ASN A 141 -11.57 1.65 -16.05
C ASN A 141 -10.94 0.90 -14.86
N CYS A 142 -10.54 1.66 -13.85
CA CYS A 142 -9.94 1.16 -12.62
C CYS A 142 -8.64 0.38 -12.80
N ARG A 143 -7.88 0.69 -13.88
CA ARG A 143 -6.59 0.08 -14.19
C ARG A 143 -5.41 0.84 -13.61
N TYR A 144 -5.52 2.16 -13.52
CA TYR A 144 -4.45 3.01 -13.05
C TYR A 144 -4.81 3.70 -11.74
N GLN A 145 -3.78 3.94 -10.94
CA GLN A 145 -3.85 4.80 -9.77
C GLN A 145 -2.87 5.97 -9.91
N ARG A 146 -3.32 7.15 -9.49
CA ARG A 146 -2.48 8.32 -9.24
C ARG A 146 -2.36 8.50 -7.74
N VAL A 147 -1.14 8.61 -7.23
CA VAL A 147 -0.83 8.59 -5.81
C VAL A 147 -0.05 9.85 -5.46
N THR A 148 -0.50 10.58 -4.45
CA THR A 148 0.24 11.70 -3.87
C THR A 148 0.68 11.32 -2.46
N ALA A 149 1.90 11.65 -2.07
CA ALA A 149 2.42 11.29 -0.75
C ALA A 149 3.21 12.43 -0.08
N VAL A 150 3.05 12.51 1.23
CA VAL A 150 3.91 13.30 2.13
C VAL A 150 4.45 12.36 3.20
N MET A 151 5.76 12.35 3.34
CA MET A 151 6.45 11.62 4.39
C MET A 151 6.79 12.55 5.54
N LYS A 152 6.46 12.12 6.75
CA LYS A 152 6.86 12.74 8.00
C LYS A 152 7.86 11.83 8.70
N VAL A 153 9.02 12.37 9.06
CA VAL A 153 10.10 11.63 9.71
C VAL A 153 10.18 12.05 11.16
N PHE A 154 10.25 11.07 12.06
CA PHE A 154 10.31 11.27 13.51
C PHE A 154 11.53 10.55 14.09
N ARG A 155 12.11 11.10 15.14
CA ARG A 155 13.09 10.37 15.96
C ARG A 155 12.42 9.14 16.60
N PRO A 156 13.16 8.05 16.90
CA PRO A 156 12.59 6.81 17.44
C PRO A 156 11.80 6.97 18.73
N TRP A 157 12.16 7.95 19.56
CA TRP A 157 11.52 8.23 20.85
C TRP A 157 10.36 9.25 20.76
N VAL A 158 10.05 9.76 19.57
CA VAL A 158 8.96 10.72 19.34
C VAL A 158 7.72 9.99 18.82
N SER A 159 6.56 10.21 19.46
CA SER A 159 5.30 9.60 19.03
C SER A 159 4.88 10.12 17.65
N PRO A 160 4.68 9.25 16.63
CA PRO A 160 4.22 9.66 15.30
C PRO A 160 2.71 10.00 15.24
N PHE A 161 2.02 9.94 16.38
CA PHE A 161 0.60 10.25 16.51
C PHE A 161 0.34 11.63 17.14
N HIS A 162 1.26 12.08 18.00
CA HIS A 162 1.07 13.29 18.80
C HIS A 162 2.29 14.21 18.84
N GLY A 163 3.48 13.72 18.47
CA GLY A 163 4.69 14.50 18.40
C GLY A 163 4.82 15.27 17.09
N GLU A 164 5.70 16.27 17.10
CA GLU A 164 6.10 16.99 15.91
C GLU A 164 7.10 16.17 15.10
N PRO A 165 6.98 16.14 13.76
CA PRO A 165 7.99 15.52 12.92
C PRO A 165 9.26 16.37 12.91
N GLU A 166 10.41 15.69 12.82
CA GLU A 166 11.69 16.35 12.58
C GLU A 166 11.72 16.92 11.15
N PHE A 167 11.17 16.16 10.18
CA PHE A 167 11.12 16.54 8.77
C PHE A 167 9.78 16.23 8.12
N ILE A 168 9.41 17.06 7.14
CA ILE A 168 8.25 16.87 6.27
C ILE A 168 8.74 16.92 4.83
N ILE A 169 8.62 15.79 4.13
CA ILE A 169 9.15 15.59 2.78
C ILE A 169 7.98 15.38 1.83
N PRO A 170 7.73 16.30 0.89
CA PRO A 170 6.81 16.06 -0.20
C PRO A 170 7.43 15.04 -1.16
N MET A 171 6.78 13.91 -1.39
CA MET A 171 7.30 12.85 -2.26
C MET A 171 6.89 13.03 -3.73
N GLY A 172 5.99 13.98 -4.01
CA GLY A 172 5.45 14.19 -5.34
C GLY A 172 4.33 13.22 -5.71
N GLU A 173 4.17 13.02 -7.02
CA GLU A 173 3.14 12.19 -7.61
C GLU A 173 3.74 10.91 -8.20
N PHE A 174 3.08 9.77 -7.96
CA PHE A 174 3.45 8.47 -8.48
C PHE A 174 2.25 7.80 -9.14
N TYR A 175 2.53 6.84 -9.99
CA TYR A 175 1.50 6.05 -10.66
C TYR A 175 1.63 4.59 -10.30
N GLY A 176 0.49 3.92 -10.24
CA GLY A 176 0.45 2.48 -10.17
C GLY A 176 -0.51 1.89 -11.19
N TYR A 177 -0.26 0.62 -11.48
CA TYR A 177 -1.05 -0.20 -12.37
C TYR A 177 -1.58 -1.41 -11.61
N ARG A 178 -2.85 -1.73 -11.81
CA ARG A 178 -3.49 -2.89 -11.19
C ARG A 178 -3.05 -4.15 -11.91
N ALA A 179 -2.56 -5.14 -11.16
CA ALA A 179 -2.38 -6.47 -11.74
C ALA A 179 -3.74 -7.10 -12.06
N ASN A 180 -3.84 -7.63 -13.28
CA ASN A 180 -4.99 -8.44 -13.68
C ASN A 180 -4.64 -9.91 -13.49
N VAL A 181 -5.65 -10.72 -13.19
CA VAL A 181 -5.50 -12.17 -13.22
C VAL A 181 -5.59 -12.60 -14.68
N ASP A 182 -4.48 -13.09 -15.23
CA ASP A 182 -4.48 -13.72 -16.54
C ASP A 182 -5.04 -15.13 -16.39
N LEU A 183 -6.29 -15.31 -16.83
CA LEU A 183 -6.89 -16.63 -16.91
C LEU A 183 -6.39 -17.32 -18.19
N PRO A 184 -5.85 -18.55 -18.09
CA PRO A 184 -5.58 -19.33 -19.29
C PRO A 184 -6.92 -19.66 -19.93
N TYR A 185 -7.19 -19.06 -21.09
CA TYR A 185 -8.25 -19.54 -21.99
C TYR A 185 -7.85 -20.91 -22.56
#